data_AF-T0K1P9-F1
#
_entry.id   AF-T0K1P9-F1
#
_cell.length_a   1.000
_cell.length_b   1.000
_cell.length_c   1.000
_cell.angle_alpha   90.00
_cell.angle_beta   90.00
_cell.angle_gamma   90.00
#
_symmetry.space_group_name_H-M   'P 1'
#
loop_
_entity.id
_entity.type
_entity.pdbx_description
1 polymer ?
#
loop_
_entity_poly.entity_id
_entity_poly.type
_entity_poly.pdbx_seq_one_letter_code
_entity_poly.pdbx_strand_id
1 'polypeptide(L)'
;MYLTHHQKPPTSPIWTQPLQHTARFRYRTLYIASAFTLLSLFWIWGSHRGSFYFGSGHGRTLMPSAVWRTHTSQLIPPKIWQIVLPKKTPQSDKDLVIDAEKLGSSATWTAMNPGYEYTLMGETSALEYVTRHFAKEPRIIEAYKNMPNVGMKSDFLRYLILGLEGGVYTDTDTVALQPIDDWVPPHLRDRVRLVVGIEFDRRDGNGWYDILHWVQFCQWTIAAAPGHPVFRKMAQRILGALDGLAATHEVPVNEVKPTSTEVMNSTGPAAWTETVFKQLQEYDSELTDIKNLSYITEPKLVGDVLILPIDGFGMGQPHSNSTVGEPPKEALMKHLFHGSWRGE
;
A
#
# COMPACT_ATOMS: atom_id res chain seq x y z
N MET A 1 -2.45 19.13 87.67
CA MET A 1 -3.45 18.30 88.38
C MET A 1 -4.70 18.27 87.51
N TYR A 2 -5.00 17.11 86.87
CA TYR A 2 -6.31 16.63 86.36
C TYR A 2 -7.14 17.56 85.42
N LEU A 3 -8.03 17.15 84.50
CA LEU A 3 -8.60 15.89 84.01
C LEU A 3 -9.37 16.22 82.71
N THR A 4 -9.19 15.38 81.68
CA THR A 4 -10.18 14.65 80.85
C THR A 4 -11.37 15.28 80.08
N HIS A 5 -11.47 14.72 78.86
CA HIS A 5 -12.60 14.05 78.16
C HIS A 5 -13.83 14.82 77.68
N HIS A 6 -14.12 14.62 76.38
CA HIS A 6 -15.32 13.88 75.95
C HIS A 6 -15.12 13.19 74.58
N GLN A 7 -15.45 11.90 74.51
CA GLN A 7 -15.73 11.15 73.27
C GLN A 7 -17.01 10.32 73.43
N LYS A 8 -17.57 9.96 72.26
CA LYS A 8 -18.95 9.59 71.90
C LYS A 8 -19.58 8.35 72.57
N PRO A 9 -20.92 8.21 72.48
CA PRO A 9 -21.72 7.16 73.12
C PRO A 9 -22.14 6.06 72.07
N PRO A 10 -23.05 5.09 72.37
CA PRO A 10 -22.66 3.68 72.56
C PRO A 10 -23.63 2.64 71.89
N THR A 11 -23.47 1.37 72.31
CA THR A 11 -24.44 0.23 72.43
C THR A 11 -24.78 -0.72 71.25
N SER A 12 -24.01 -1.82 71.11
CA SER A 12 -24.29 -3.26 71.46
C SER A 12 -25.70 -3.90 71.26
N PRO A 13 -25.89 -5.25 71.37
CA PRO A 13 -25.15 -6.45 70.86
C PRO A 13 -26.06 -7.68 70.45
N ILE A 14 -25.42 -8.84 70.13
CA ILE A 14 -25.84 -10.27 70.27
C ILE A 14 -26.20 -11.12 69.00
N TRP A 15 -25.21 -11.96 68.64
CA TRP A 15 -25.18 -13.41 68.30
C TRP A 15 -26.29 -14.15 67.52
N THR A 16 -25.87 -14.84 66.44
CA THR A 16 -25.91 -16.31 66.17
C THR A 16 -26.30 -16.67 64.71
N GLN A 17 -25.48 -17.51 64.09
CA GLN A 17 -25.79 -18.36 62.93
C GLN A 17 -25.95 -19.81 63.46
N PRO A 18 -26.65 -20.77 62.80
CA PRO A 18 -26.33 -21.14 61.41
C PRO A 18 -27.42 -21.82 60.53
N LEU A 19 -27.05 -21.97 59.25
CA LEU A 19 -27.37 -23.05 58.29
C LEU A 19 -28.83 -23.33 57.91
N GLN A 20 -29.19 -22.95 56.66
CA GLN A 20 -29.73 -23.84 55.62
C GLN A 20 -30.09 -23.00 54.39
N HIS A 21 -29.30 -23.09 53.30
CA HIS A 21 -29.73 -22.94 51.88
C HIS A 21 -28.50 -22.85 50.95
N THR A 22 -27.71 -23.92 50.87
CA THR A 22 -26.68 -24.08 49.82
C THR A 22 -26.90 -25.39 49.09
N ALA A 23 -27.90 -25.44 48.20
CA ALA A 23 -28.12 -26.62 47.35
C ALA A 23 -28.82 -26.35 46.00
N ARG A 24 -28.93 -25.10 45.52
CA ARG A 24 -29.64 -24.84 44.23
C ARG A 24 -28.97 -23.88 43.23
N PHE A 25 -27.73 -23.47 43.45
CA PHE A 25 -27.05 -22.50 42.55
C PHE A 25 -25.74 -23.02 41.91
N ARG A 26 -25.59 -24.34 41.72
CA ARG A 26 -24.36 -24.95 41.16
C ARG A 26 -24.55 -25.96 40.02
N TYR A 27 -25.65 -25.87 39.26
CA TYR A 27 -25.88 -26.80 38.13
C TYR A 27 -26.22 -26.14 36.78
N ARG A 28 -26.14 -24.81 36.65
CA ARG A 28 -26.40 -24.11 35.37
C ARG A 28 -25.15 -23.54 34.67
N THR A 29 -24.01 -23.45 35.33
CA THR A 29 -22.78 -22.89 34.75
C THR A 29 -21.78 -23.94 34.25
N LEU A 30 -22.05 -25.23 34.45
CA LEU A 30 -21.17 -26.35 34.04
C LEU A 30 -21.61 -27.07 32.75
N TYR A 31 -22.76 -26.71 32.18
CA TYR A 31 -23.26 -27.30 30.92
C TYR A 31 -22.91 -26.50 29.66
N ILE A 32 -22.47 -25.24 29.80
CA ILE A 32 -22.08 -24.40 28.65
C ILE A 32 -20.57 -24.58 28.31
N ALA A 33 -19.74 -24.93 29.30
CA ALA A 33 -18.31 -25.15 29.10
C ALA A 33 -17.92 -26.55 28.58
N SER A 34 -18.84 -27.52 28.65
CA SER A 34 -18.64 -28.91 28.18
C SER A 34 -19.19 -29.16 26.76
N ALA A 35 -20.03 -28.25 26.23
CA ALA A 35 -20.51 -28.32 24.85
C ALA A 35 -19.49 -27.79 23.82
N PHE A 36 -18.59 -26.87 24.22
CA PHE A 36 -17.57 -26.31 23.32
C PHE A 36 -16.29 -27.16 23.18
N THR A 37 -16.02 -28.06 24.13
CA THR A 37 -14.85 -28.97 24.06
C THR A 37 -15.14 -30.30 23.35
N LEU A 38 -16.41 -30.65 23.13
CA LEU A 38 -16.80 -31.83 22.34
C LEU A 38 -17.05 -31.54 20.85
N LEU A 39 -17.23 -30.27 20.46
CA LEU A 39 -17.31 -29.85 19.06
C LEU A 39 -15.91 -29.67 18.40
N SER A 40 -14.86 -29.46 19.19
CA SER A 40 -13.47 -29.34 18.70
C SER A 40 -12.76 -30.69 18.50
N LEU A 41 -13.30 -31.79 19.04
CA LEU A 41 -12.73 -33.14 18.89
C LEU A 41 -13.35 -33.97 17.75
N PHE A 42 -14.49 -33.52 17.19
CA PHE A 42 -15.07 -34.13 15.98
C PHE A 42 -14.49 -33.58 14.66
N TRP A 43 -13.72 -32.49 14.72
CA TRP A 43 -13.07 -31.90 13.54
C TRP A 43 -11.63 -32.37 13.31
N ILE A 44 -11.01 -33.00 14.31
CA ILE A 44 -9.60 -33.46 14.25
C ILE A 44 -9.51 -34.99 14.04
N TRP A 45 -10.63 -35.70 14.04
CA TRP A 45 -10.68 -37.17 13.86
C TRP A 45 -11.74 -37.62 12.82
N GLY A 46 -11.99 -36.78 11.82
CA GLY A 46 -12.90 -37.06 10.70
C GLY A 46 -12.20 -37.34 9.35
N SER A 47 -10.87 -37.35 9.33
CA SER A 47 -10.06 -37.72 8.17
C SER A 47 -9.52 -39.13 8.36
N HIS A 48 -10.33 -40.13 8.01
CA HIS A 48 -9.95 -41.34 7.26
C HIS A 48 -11.07 -42.39 7.32
N ARG A 49 -11.38 -42.95 6.14
CA ARG A 49 -12.31 -44.06 5.83
C ARG A 49 -13.77 -43.69 5.56
N GLY A 50 -14.00 -43.29 4.32
CA GLY A 50 -15.28 -43.45 3.63
C GLY A 50 -15.01 -43.77 2.17
N SER A 51 -14.93 -45.07 1.83
CA SER A 51 -15.01 -45.52 0.45
C SER A 51 -16.46 -45.35 0.00
N PHE A 52 -16.73 -44.37 -0.85
CA PHE A 52 -18.05 -44.17 -1.45
C PHE A 52 -17.98 -44.50 -2.93
N TYR A 53 -18.52 -45.68 -3.26
CA TYR A 53 -18.98 -46.01 -4.60
C TYR A 53 -20.15 -45.07 -4.94
N PHE A 54 -20.02 -44.29 -6.02
CA PHE A 54 -21.18 -43.70 -6.69
C PHE A 54 -21.31 -44.30 -8.08
N GLY A 55 -22.45 -44.94 -8.28
CA GLY A 55 -22.85 -45.59 -9.50
C GLY A 55 -23.28 -44.61 -10.60
N SER A 56 -23.34 -45.18 -11.79
CA SER A 56 -23.84 -44.62 -13.04
C SER A 56 -25.23 -44.00 -12.88
N GLY A 57 -25.36 -42.72 -13.23
CA GLY A 57 -26.65 -42.03 -13.25
C GLY A 57 -26.54 -40.71 -14.00
N HIS A 58 -27.25 -40.62 -15.13
CA HIS A 58 -27.31 -39.45 -15.98
C HIS A 58 -27.93 -38.24 -15.26
N GLY A 59 -27.20 -37.14 -15.20
CA GLY A 59 -27.71 -35.84 -14.77
C GLY A 59 -26.78 -34.73 -15.26
N ARG A 60 -27.14 -34.07 -16.36
CA ARG A 60 -26.48 -32.84 -16.82
C ARG A 60 -26.77 -31.74 -15.82
N THR A 61 -25.88 -31.55 -14.85
CA THR A 61 -25.80 -30.29 -14.10
C THR A 61 -24.85 -29.39 -14.85
N LEU A 62 -25.41 -28.38 -15.52
CA LEU A 62 -24.67 -27.21 -15.99
C LEU A 62 -24.06 -26.52 -14.76
N MET A 63 -22.82 -26.87 -14.43
CA MET A 63 -21.99 -26.03 -13.58
C MET A 63 -21.61 -24.80 -14.41
N PRO A 64 -21.89 -23.57 -13.94
CA PRO A 64 -21.31 -22.39 -14.58
C PRO A 64 -19.80 -22.54 -14.51
N SER A 65 -19.13 -22.40 -15.65
CA SER A 65 -17.67 -22.34 -15.70
C SER A 65 -17.21 -21.08 -14.97
N ALA A 66 -16.99 -21.22 -13.68
CA ALA A 66 -16.16 -20.34 -12.89
C ALA A 66 -14.71 -20.50 -13.39
N VAL A 67 -14.39 -19.89 -14.53
CA VAL A 67 -13.02 -19.64 -14.98
C VAL A 67 -12.49 -18.49 -14.13
N TRP A 68 -12.28 -18.73 -12.82
CA TRP A 68 -11.61 -17.78 -11.96
C TRP A 68 -10.15 -18.21 -11.86
N ARG A 69 -9.33 -17.52 -12.68
CA ARG A 69 -7.86 -17.47 -12.67
C ARG A 69 -7.11 -18.78 -12.90
N THR A 70 -6.78 -19.04 -14.15
CA THR A 70 -5.50 -19.67 -14.50
C THR A 70 -4.41 -18.58 -14.57
N HIS A 71 -4.16 -17.88 -13.45
CA HIS A 71 -3.09 -16.87 -13.32
C HIS A 71 -1.74 -17.54 -13.12
N THR A 72 -1.26 -18.30 -14.09
CA THR A 72 0.06 -18.95 -14.00
C THR A 72 1.17 -18.21 -14.75
N SER A 73 0.86 -17.14 -15.50
CA SER A 73 1.88 -16.41 -16.28
C SER A 73 2.24 -15.00 -15.79
N GLN A 74 1.40 -14.32 -15.00
CA GLN A 74 1.69 -12.94 -14.59
C GLN A 74 2.55 -12.90 -13.31
N LEU A 75 3.66 -12.16 -13.36
CA LEU A 75 4.62 -12.07 -12.24
C LEU A 75 4.24 -11.03 -11.18
N ILE A 76 3.37 -10.08 -11.52
CA ILE A 76 2.85 -9.05 -10.62
C ILE A 76 1.68 -9.65 -9.83
N PRO A 77 1.75 -9.73 -8.49
CA PRO A 77 0.71 -10.38 -7.70
C PRO A 77 -0.58 -9.52 -7.65
N PRO A 78 -1.74 -10.15 -7.43
CA PRO A 78 -3.04 -9.45 -7.48
C PRO A 78 -3.34 -8.69 -6.17
N LYS A 79 -2.51 -7.70 -5.86
CA LYS A 79 -2.61 -6.82 -4.68
C LYS A 79 -2.69 -5.36 -5.12
N ILE A 80 -3.54 -4.58 -4.48
CA ILE A 80 -3.69 -3.13 -4.66
C ILE A 80 -3.38 -2.45 -3.32
N TRP A 81 -2.48 -1.48 -3.37
CA TRP A 81 -2.02 -0.71 -2.23
C TRP A 81 -2.36 0.76 -2.43
N GLN A 82 -3.00 1.36 -1.43
CA GLN A 82 -3.17 2.81 -1.33
C GLN A 82 -2.71 3.27 0.04
N ILE A 83 -2.25 4.53 0.14
CA ILE A 83 -1.69 5.09 1.37
C ILE A 83 -2.43 6.39 1.70
N VAL A 84 -2.84 6.55 2.96
CA VAL A 84 -3.37 7.80 3.50
C VAL A 84 -2.71 8.09 4.83
N LEU A 85 -1.88 9.14 4.85
CA LEU A 85 -1.18 9.59 6.05
C LEU A 85 -1.69 10.99 6.45
N PRO A 86 -1.78 11.29 7.76
CA PRO A 86 -2.23 12.58 8.24
C PRO A 86 -1.18 13.66 7.91
N LYS A 87 -1.64 14.83 7.42
CA LYS A 87 -0.73 15.94 7.07
C LYS A 87 -0.03 16.57 8.27
N LYS A 88 -0.65 16.47 9.45
CA LYS A 88 -0.15 16.99 10.71
C LYS A 88 0.02 15.83 11.68
N THR A 89 0.93 15.96 12.63
CA THR A 89 1.06 15.00 13.72
C THR A 89 -0.29 14.84 14.43
N PRO A 90 -0.86 13.62 14.46
CA PRO A 90 -2.11 13.34 15.15
C PRO A 90 -2.02 13.74 16.62
N GLN A 91 -3.02 14.46 17.13
CA GLN A 91 -3.16 14.78 18.55
C GLN A 91 -4.18 13.85 19.23
N SER A 92 -4.99 13.15 18.44
CA SER A 92 -5.97 12.17 18.90
C SER A 92 -6.31 11.15 17.82
N ASP A 93 -6.97 10.05 18.20
CA ASP A 93 -7.47 9.04 17.25
C ASP A 93 -8.44 9.61 16.21
N LYS A 94 -9.09 10.75 16.50
CA LYS A 94 -9.96 11.44 15.54
C LYS A 94 -9.19 11.98 14.34
N ASP A 95 -7.93 12.36 14.52
CA ASP A 95 -7.06 12.87 13.45
C ASP A 95 -6.59 11.74 12.51
N LEU A 96 -6.80 10.48 12.91
CA LEU A 96 -6.55 9.28 12.11
C LEU A 96 -7.77 8.85 11.29
N VAL A 97 -8.95 9.42 11.55
CA VAL A 97 -10.17 9.09 10.81
C VAL A 97 -10.14 9.75 9.43
N ILE A 98 -10.34 8.94 8.40
CA ILE A 98 -10.38 9.39 7.01
C ILE A 98 -11.83 9.62 6.62
N ASP A 99 -12.11 10.77 6.02
CA ASP A 99 -13.40 11.06 5.40
C ASP A 99 -13.62 10.13 4.19
N ALA A 100 -14.72 9.38 4.19
CA ALA A 100 -15.04 8.43 3.14
C ALA A 100 -15.15 9.09 1.76
N GLU A 101 -15.55 10.37 1.67
CA GLU A 101 -15.61 11.10 0.39
C GLU A 101 -14.23 11.23 -0.25
N LYS A 102 -13.16 11.34 0.56
CA LYS A 102 -11.77 11.40 0.08
C LYS A 102 -11.28 10.07 -0.52
N LEU A 103 -12.01 8.98 -0.31
CA LEU A 103 -11.74 7.66 -0.85
C LEU A 103 -12.70 7.27 -1.98
N GLY A 104 -13.52 8.20 -2.47
CA GLY A 104 -14.52 7.90 -3.51
C GLY A 104 -13.92 7.24 -4.75
N SER A 105 -12.74 7.69 -5.18
CA SER A 105 -12.04 7.12 -6.35
C SER A 105 -11.46 5.73 -6.08
N SER A 106 -11.12 5.40 -4.83
CA SER A 106 -10.64 4.07 -4.44
C SER A 106 -11.63 2.95 -4.79
N ALA A 107 -12.93 3.22 -4.76
CA ALA A 107 -13.97 2.26 -5.12
C ALA A 107 -13.87 1.80 -6.58
N THR A 108 -13.32 2.63 -7.48
CA THR A 108 -13.14 2.25 -8.89
C THR A 108 -12.12 1.13 -9.04
N TRP A 109 -11.08 1.11 -8.20
CA TRP A 109 -10.04 0.08 -8.24
C TRP A 109 -10.56 -1.27 -7.80
N THR A 110 -11.36 -1.33 -6.74
CA THR A 110 -11.94 -2.59 -6.24
C THR A 110 -13.04 -3.10 -7.17
N ALA A 111 -13.86 -2.21 -7.73
CA ALA A 111 -14.90 -2.57 -8.70
C ALA A 111 -14.31 -3.09 -10.01
N MET A 112 -13.25 -2.46 -10.51
CA MET A 112 -12.56 -2.86 -11.75
C MET A 112 -11.75 -4.17 -11.56
N ASN A 113 -11.34 -4.47 -10.33
CA ASN A 113 -10.45 -5.60 -10.03
C ASN A 113 -11.00 -6.48 -8.90
N PRO A 114 -12.17 -7.13 -9.07
CA PRO A 114 -12.87 -7.84 -7.98
C PRO A 114 -12.10 -9.05 -7.41
N GLY A 115 -11.08 -9.54 -8.10
CA GLY A 115 -10.20 -10.62 -7.63
C GLY A 115 -8.90 -10.14 -6.97
N TYR A 116 -8.69 -8.84 -6.80
CA TYR A 116 -7.48 -8.29 -6.18
C TYR A 116 -7.71 -8.06 -4.68
N GLU A 117 -6.68 -8.35 -3.88
CA GLU A 117 -6.64 -7.93 -2.48
C GLU A 117 -6.40 -6.42 -2.43
N TYR A 118 -7.23 -5.68 -1.73
CA TYR A 118 -7.10 -4.23 -1.56
C TYR A 118 -6.68 -3.89 -0.14
N THR A 119 -5.61 -3.12 0.01
CA THR A 119 -5.13 -2.63 1.30
C THR A 119 -4.97 -1.11 1.30
N LEU A 120 -5.62 -0.47 2.27
CA LEU A 120 -5.43 0.94 2.60
C LEU A 120 -4.51 1.06 3.81
N MET A 121 -3.33 1.64 3.62
CA MET A 121 -2.33 1.86 4.65
C MET A 121 -2.54 3.23 5.31
N GLY A 122 -2.82 3.22 6.62
CA GLY A 122 -2.89 4.41 7.47
C GLY A 122 -1.61 4.61 8.29
N GLU A 123 -1.54 5.68 9.07
CA GLU A 123 -0.36 6.02 9.89
C GLU A 123 0.11 4.86 10.78
N THR A 124 -0.80 4.27 11.57
CA THR A 124 -0.48 3.18 12.50
C THR A 124 -0.09 1.90 11.75
N SER A 125 -0.90 1.48 10.78
CA SER A 125 -0.64 0.23 10.04
C SER A 125 0.64 0.32 9.20
N ALA A 126 0.97 1.49 8.67
CA ALA A 126 2.22 1.72 7.97
C ALA A 126 3.44 1.65 8.89
N LEU A 127 3.40 2.26 10.07
CA LEU A 127 4.50 2.18 11.03
C LEU A 127 4.72 0.74 11.53
N GLU A 128 3.64 0.03 11.83
CA GLU A 128 3.71 -1.39 12.21
C GLU A 128 4.28 -2.24 11.09
N TYR A 129 3.83 -2.02 9.85
CA TYR A 129 4.32 -2.72 8.68
C TYR A 129 5.83 -2.52 8.52
N VAL A 130 6.31 -1.28 8.50
CA VAL A 130 7.75 -0.99 8.37
C VAL A 130 8.55 -1.60 9.52
N THR A 131 8.09 -1.43 10.76
CA THR A 131 8.79 -1.96 11.95
C THR A 131 8.89 -3.48 11.93
N ARG A 132 7.82 -4.17 11.52
CA ARG A 132 7.77 -5.64 11.48
C ARG A 132 8.60 -6.21 10.35
N HIS A 133 8.42 -5.70 9.14
CA HIS A 133 9.02 -6.29 7.94
C HIS A 133 10.48 -5.89 7.73
N PHE A 134 10.91 -4.75 8.27
CA PHE A 134 12.28 -4.25 8.18
C PHE A 134 13.01 -4.28 9.53
N ALA A 135 12.63 -5.16 10.46
CA ALA A 135 13.21 -5.28 11.80
C ALA A 135 14.73 -5.47 11.82
N LYS A 136 15.31 -6.01 10.73
CA LYS A 136 16.76 -6.22 10.57
C LYS A 136 17.48 -5.05 9.90
N GLU A 137 16.75 -4.02 9.49
CA GLU A 137 17.23 -2.85 8.77
C GLU A 137 16.89 -1.58 9.58
N PRO A 138 17.56 -1.34 10.73
CA PRO A 138 17.20 -0.26 11.66
C PRO A 138 17.20 1.12 10.98
N ARG A 139 18.10 1.33 10.01
CA ARG A 139 18.18 2.56 9.25
C ARG A 139 16.91 2.86 8.44
N ILE A 140 16.23 1.85 7.89
CA ILE A 140 14.96 2.02 7.18
C ILE A 140 13.86 2.44 8.18
N ILE A 141 13.82 1.78 9.35
CA ILE A 141 12.83 2.08 10.38
C ILE A 141 13.02 3.51 10.91
N GLU A 142 14.26 3.90 11.21
CA GLU A 142 14.60 5.23 11.70
C GLU A 142 14.27 6.32 10.67
N ALA A 143 14.65 6.10 9.40
CA ALA A 143 14.32 7.03 8.32
C ALA A 143 12.81 7.21 8.13
N TYR A 144 12.04 6.12 8.17
CA TYR A 144 10.58 6.18 8.03
C TYR A 144 9.92 6.92 9.21
N LYS A 145 10.39 6.67 10.45
CA LYS A 145 9.87 7.33 11.65
C LYS A 145 10.18 8.83 11.69
N ASN A 146 11.37 9.21 11.24
CA ASN A 146 11.86 10.59 11.32
C ASN A 146 11.63 11.40 10.05
N MET A 147 10.87 10.88 9.09
CA MET A 147 10.63 11.56 7.82
C MET A 147 9.93 12.92 8.04
N PRO A 148 10.50 14.05 7.57
CA PRO A 148 10.02 15.39 7.92
C PRO A 148 8.72 15.80 7.18
N ASN A 149 8.42 15.13 6.07
CA ASN A 149 7.31 15.48 5.19
C ASN A 149 6.44 14.24 4.91
N VAL A 150 5.12 14.41 4.96
CA VAL A 150 4.15 13.34 4.75
C VAL A 150 4.20 12.75 3.34
N GLY A 151 4.48 13.57 2.32
CA GLY A 151 4.69 13.13 0.94
C GLY A 151 5.94 12.25 0.84
N MET A 152 7.06 12.70 1.40
CA MET A 152 8.29 11.89 1.47
C MET A 152 8.07 10.56 2.20
N LYS A 153 7.25 10.55 3.25
CA LYS A 153 6.92 9.36 4.03
C LYS A 153 6.07 8.37 3.20
N SER A 154 5.07 8.88 2.48
CA SER A 154 4.24 8.10 1.55
C SER A 154 5.04 7.54 0.37
N ASP A 155 5.93 8.34 -0.21
CA ASP A 155 6.87 7.92 -1.26
C ASP A 155 7.76 6.79 -0.76
N PHE A 156 8.38 6.92 0.42
CA PHE A 156 9.24 5.85 0.92
C PHE A 156 8.44 4.56 1.17
N LEU A 157 7.25 4.67 1.77
CA LEU A 157 6.39 3.53 2.08
C LEU A 157 5.97 2.75 0.83
N ARG A 158 5.53 3.42 -0.25
CA ARG A 158 5.11 2.73 -1.48
C ARG A 158 6.26 1.90 -2.09
N TYR A 159 7.50 2.41 -2.04
CA TYR A 159 8.66 1.67 -2.53
C TYR A 159 8.99 0.46 -1.65
N LEU A 160 8.89 0.59 -0.33
CA LEU A 160 9.13 -0.51 0.61
C LEU A 160 8.08 -1.63 0.43
N ILE A 161 6.80 -1.26 0.32
CA ILE A 161 5.69 -2.20 0.10
C ILE A 161 5.88 -2.93 -1.24
N LEU A 162 6.04 -2.20 -2.35
CA LEU A 162 6.18 -2.84 -3.66
C LEU A 162 7.46 -3.68 -3.77
N GLY A 163 8.55 -3.24 -3.15
CA GLY A 163 9.79 -3.99 -3.10
C GLY A 163 9.64 -5.35 -2.40
N LEU A 164 8.85 -5.42 -1.33
CA LEU A 164 8.67 -6.65 -0.56
C LEU A 164 7.50 -7.52 -1.07
N GLU A 165 6.35 -6.90 -1.32
CA GLU A 165 5.08 -7.59 -1.59
C GLU A 165 4.73 -7.66 -3.07
N GLY A 166 5.28 -6.74 -3.87
CA GLY A 166 4.79 -6.46 -5.22
C GLY A 166 3.34 -5.96 -5.23
N GLY A 167 2.71 -6.09 -6.39
CA GLY A 167 1.35 -5.65 -6.66
C GLY A 167 1.31 -4.30 -7.33
N VAL A 168 0.20 -3.59 -7.17
CA VAL A 168 -0.03 -2.26 -7.73
C VAL A 168 -0.19 -1.26 -6.61
N TYR A 169 0.66 -0.25 -6.57
CA TYR A 169 0.42 0.94 -5.78
C TYR A 169 -0.29 1.99 -6.63
N THR A 170 -1.25 2.71 -6.05
CA THR A 170 -1.85 3.89 -6.70
C THR A 170 -2.35 4.92 -5.68
N ASP A 171 -2.13 6.22 -5.93
CA ASP A 171 -2.60 7.31 -5.06
C ASP A 171 -4.15 7.28 -4.92
N THR A 172 -4.69 7.79 -3.82
CA THR A 172 -6.15 7.69 -3.52
C THR A 172 -7.02 8.56 -4.42
N ASP A 173 -6.47 9.59 -5.06
CA ASP A 173 -7.13 10.44 -6.05
C ASP A 173 -6.92 9.94 -7.48
N THR A 174 -6.86 8.62 -7.65
CA THR A 174 -6.77 7.96 -8.96
C THR A 174 -8.00 7.12 -9.26
N VAL A 175 -8.39 7.09 -10.53
CA VAL A 175 -9.52 6.31 -11.06
C VAL A 175 -8.98 5.18 -11.95
N ALA A 176 -9.40 3.94 -11.67
CA ALA A 176 -9.11 2.82 -12.56
C ALA A 176 -9.98 2.90 -13.82
N LEU A 177 -9.35 2.87 -15.00
CA LEU A 177 -10.05 2.88 -16.29
C LEU A 177 -10.06 1.50 -16.97
N GLN A 178 -9.05 0.67 -16.68
CA GLN A 178 -8.92 -0.69 -17.21
C GLN A 178 -8.55 -1.69 -16.11
N PRO A 179 -8.92 -2.97 -16.23
CA PRO A 179 -8.45 -4.03 -15.34
C PRO A 179 -6.93 -4.15 -15.34
N ILE A 180 -6.32 -4.37 -14.17
CA ILE A 180 -4.86 -4.51 -14.02
C ILE A 180 -4.33 -5.71 -14.81
N ASP A 181 -5.12 -6.78 -14.94
CA ASP A 181 -4.78 -7.96 -15.73
C ASP A 181 -4.56 -7.62 -17.23
N ASP A 182 -5.09 -6.48 -17.72
CA ASP A 182 -4.97 -6.03 -19.11
C ASP A 182 -3.82 -5.04 -19.34
N TRP A 183 -3.14 -4.58 -18.29
CA TRP A 183 -2.05 -3.59 -18.40
C TRP A 183 -0.82 -4.14 -19.13
N VAL A 184 -0.58 -5.44 -19.01
CA VAL A 184 0.54 -6.12 -19.66
C VAL A 184 0.03 -6.98 -20.83
N PRO A 185 0.49 -6.73 -22.07
CA PRO A 185 0.14 -7.55 -23.21
C PRO A 185 0.39 -9.05 -22.96
N PRO A 186 -0.51 -9.96 -23.39
CA PRO A 186 -0.42 -11.38 -23.04
C PRO A 186 0.94 -12.05 -23.29
N HIS A 187 1.62 -11.67 -24.37
CA HIS A 187 2.92 -12.21 -24.77
C HIS A 187 4.12 -11.65 -23.98
N LEU A 188 3.88 -10.73 -23.03
CA LEU A 188 4.90 -10.13 -22.15
C LEU A 188 4.70 -10.50 -20.67
N ARG A 189 3.56 -11.11 -20.30
CA ARG A 189 3.15 -11.32 -18.89
C ARG A 189 4.14 -12.15 -18.07
N ASP A 190 4.82 -13.09 -18.72
CA ASP A 190 5.82 -14.00 -18.14
C ASP A 190 7.21 -13.38 -17.97
N ARG A 191 7.42 -12.14 -18.43
CA ARG A 191 8.70 -11.43 -18.37
C ARG A 191 8.62 -10.09 -17.64
N VAL A 192 7.48 -9.42 -17.67
CA VAL A 192 7.32 -8.11 -17.04
C VAL A 192 7.27 -8.24 -15.52
N ARG A 193 8.23 -7.58 -14.86
CA ARG A 193 8.34 -7.51 -13.39
C ARG A 193 8.19 -6.09 -12.87
N LEU A 194 8.17 -5.08 -13.72
CA LEU A 194 7.88 -3.70 -13.37
C LEU A 194 7.12 -3.02 -14.51
N VAL A 195 6.06 -2.30 -14.20
CA VAL A 195 5.35 -1.40 -15.12
C VAL A 195 5.49 0.01 -14.60
N VAL A 196 6.03 0.89 -15.45
CA VAL A 196 6.13 2.33 -15.21
C VAL A 196 5.45 3.06 -16.35
N GLY A 197 4.79 4.18 -16.05
CA GLY A 197 4.20 5.05 -17.07
C GLY A 197 4.94 6.37 -17.14
N ILE A 198 5.00 6.95 -18.33
CA ILE A 198 5.48 8.32 -18.51
C ILE A 198 4.45 9.28 -17.91
N GLU A 199 4.89 10.15 -17.02
CA GLU A 199 4.12 11.27 -16.48
C GLU A 199 4.36 12.54 -17.32
N PHE A 200 5.62 12.80 -17.65
CA PHE A 200 6.02 13.98 -18.41
C PHE A 200 6.97 13.56 -19.54
N ASP A 201 6.74 14.10 -20.73
CA ASP A 201 7.61 13.95 -21.89
C ASP A 201 7.71 15.33 -22.55
N ARG A 202 8.88 15.93 -22.45
CA ARG A 202 9.13 17.28 -22.95
C ARG A 202 8.96 17.37 -24.47
N ARG A 203 9.30 16.32 -25.22
CA ARG A 203 9.29 16.32 -26.69
C ARG A 203 10.04 17.54 -27.26
N ASP A 204 9.42 18.27 -28.19
CA ASP A 204 9.90 19.54 -28.77
C ASP A 204 9.49 20.77 -27.92
N GLY A 205 8.82 20.54 -26.79
CA GLY A 205 8.29 21.59 -25.92
C GLY A 205 9.31 22.20 -24.97
N ASN A 206 8.84 23.19 -24.22
CA ASN A 206 9.59 23.76 -23.09
C ASN A 206 9.53 22.83 -21.87
N GLY A 207 10.46 23.04 -20.93
CA GLY A 207 10.34 22.43 -19.60
C GLY A 207 9.02 22.83 -18.93
N TRP A 208 8.58 22.02 -17.96
CA TRP A 208 7.30 22.22 -17.29
C TRP A 208 7.49 22.43 -15.79
N TYR A 209 7.31 23.68 -15.34
CA TYR A 209 7.47 24.07 -13.94
C TYR A 209 8.80 23.56 -13.34
N ASP A 210 8.72 22.75 -12.29
CA ASP A 210 9.86 22.22 -11.55
C ASP A 210 10.34 20.84 -12.08
N ILE A 211 9.77 20.34 -13.18
CA ILE A 211 10.20 19.08 -13.80
C ILE A 211 11.48 19.33 -14.61
N LEU A 212 12.59 18.80 -14.12
CA LEU A 212 13.92 19.00 -14.71
C LEU A 212 14.25 17.96 -15.79
N HIS A 213 13.68 16.76 -15.72
CA HIS A 213 14.00 15.66 -16.64
C HIS A 213 13.29 15.83 -17.99
N TRP A 214 13.93 15.38 -19.07
CA TRP A 214 13.32 15.40 -20.41
C TRP A 214 12.12 14.44 -20.50
N VAL A 215 12.21 13.32 -19.80
CA VAL A 215 11.11 12.38 -19.54
C VAL A 215 11.09 12.10 -18.04
N GLN A 216 9.92 12.14 -17.42
CA GLN A 216 9.70 11.78 -16.02
C GLN A 216 8.72 10.62 -15.94
N PHE A 217 9.03 9.62 -15.10
CA PHE A 217 8.13 8.52 -14.82
C PHE A 217 7.15 8.87 -13.71
N CYS A 218 5.91 8.46 -13.90
CA CYS A 218 4.87 8.46 -12.90
C CYS A 218 5.31 7.63 -11.68
N GLN A 219 5.10 8.20 -10.49
CA GLN A 219 5.28 7.51 -9.21
C GLN A 219 3.99 7.35 -8.40
N TRP A 220 2.89 7.98 -8.83
CA TRP A 220 1.57 7.84 -8.19
C TRP A 220 0.83 6.58 -8.62
N THR A 221 1.34 5.84 -9.62
CA THR A 221 0.89 4.49 -9.95
C THR A 221 2.08 3.66 -10.42
N ILE A 222 2.33 2.53 -9.77
CA ILE A 222 3.46 1.62 -10.07
C ILE A 222 2.96 0.19 -9.89
N ALA A 223 3.26 -0.70 -10.85
CA ALA A 223 2.98 -2.13 -10.70
C ALA A 223 4.28 -2.94 -10.73
N ALA A 224 4.47 -3.88 -9.82
CA ALA A 224 5.70 -4.65 -9.76
C ALA A 224 5.57 -6.05 -9.18
N ALA A 225 6.46 -6.93 -9.60
CA ALA A 225 6.71 -8.20 -8.94
C ALA A 225 7.54 -7.96 -7.66
N PRO A 226 7.32 -8.76 -6.60
CA PRO A 226 8.13 -8.66 -5.39
C PRO A 226 9.62 -8.89 -5.69
N GLY A 227 10.48 -8.18 -4.97
CA GLY A 227 11.93 -8.30 -5.09
C GLY A 227 12.54 -7.68 -6.36
N HIS A 228 11.82 -6.83 -7.10
CA HIS A 228 12.42 -6.10 -8.21
C HIS A 228 13.55 -5.16 -7.71
N PRO A 229 14.77 -5.22 -8.30
CA PRO A 229 15.96 -4.55 -7.76
C PRO A 229 15.85 -3.02 -7.66
N VAL A 230 15.00 -2.40 -8.49
CA VAL A 230 14.77 -0.94 -8.49
C VAL A 230 14.36 -0.42 -7.12
N PHE A 231 13.55 -1.16 -6.35
CA PHE A 231 13.04 -0.68 -5.06
C PHE A 231 14.13 -0.66 -3.99
N ARG A 232 15.05 -1.63 -4.00
CA ARG A 232 16.22 -1.60 -3.12
C ARG A 232 17.12 -0.41 -3.44
N LYS A 233 17.35 -0.14 -4.73
CA LYS A 233 18.12 1.03 -5.18
C LYS A 233 17.44 2.34 -4.78
N MET A 234 16.12 2.41 -4.92
CA MET A 234 15.34 3.58 -4.52
C MET A 234 15.40 3.81 -3.02
N ALA A 235 15.21 2.76 -2.20
CA ALA A 235 15.34 2.85 -0.76
C ALA A 235 16.73 3.33 -0.34
N GLN A 236 17.80 2.78 -0.91
CA GLN A 236 19.17 3.21 -0.65
C GLN A 236 19.42 4.67 -1.05
N ARG A 237 18.91 5.09 -2.22
CA ARG A 237 18.98 6.48 -2.68
C ARG A 237 18.29 7.41 -1.68
N ILE A 238 17.08 7.08 -1.24
CA ILE A 238 16.32 7.87 -0.26
C ILE A 238 17.12 8.03 1.02
N LEU A 239 17.67 6.93 1.58
CA LEU A 239 18.48 7.00 2.79
C LEU A 239 19.69 7.94 2.65
N GLY A 240 20.38 7.91 1.50
CA GLY A 240 21.47 8.84 1.22
C GLY A 240 21.00 10.28 1.02
N ALA A 241 19.84 10.49 0.39
CA ALA A 241 19.25 11.81 0.22
C ALA A 241 18.85 12.45 1.56
N LEU A 242 18.34 11.65 2.51
CA LEU A 242 18.04 12.12 3.87
C LEU A 242 19.31 12.53 4.62
N ASP A 243 20.40 11.77 4.51
CA ASP A 243 21.69 12.18 5.08
C ASP A 243 22.14 13.53 4.49
N GLY A 244 22.01 13.68 3.16
CA GLY A 244 22.37 14.92 2.45
C GLY A 244 21.52 16.12 2.86
N LEU A 245 20.22 15.93 3.05
CA LEU A 245 19.30 16.97 3.54
C LEU A 245 19.66 17.39 4.97
N ALA A 246 19.85 16.43 5.88
CA ALA A 246 20.27 16.74 7.25
C ALA A 246 21.58 17.52 7.30
N ALA A 247 22.57 17.12 6.49
CA ALA A 247 23.84 17.82 6.39
C ALA A 247 23.69 19.24 5.82
N THR A 248 22.86 19.42 4.78
CA THR A 248 22.66 20.72 4.11
C THR A 248 21.93 21.72 5.01
N HIS A 249 20.96 21.25 5.80
CA HIS A 249 20.19 22.10 6.70
C HIS A 249 20.82 22.21 8.10
N GLU A 250 21.92 21.48 8.37
CA GLU A 250 22.61 21.43 9.65
C GLU A 250 21.70 21.06 10.84
N VAL A 251 20.68 20.23 10.58
CA VAL A 251 19.71 19.76 11.58
C VAL A 251 19.42 18.27 11.40
N PRO A 252 18.95 17.57 12.45
CA PRO A 252 18.44 16.21 12.30
C PRO A 252 17.30 16.10 11.26
N VAL A 253 17.18 14.94 10.61
CA VAL A 253 16.21 14.70 9.51
C VAL A 253 14.77 15.09 9.86
N ASN A 254 14.33 14.84 11.09
CA ASN A 254 12.98 15.15 11.57
C ASN A 254 12.71 16.65 11.77
N GLU A 255 13.74 17.49 11.78
CA GLU A 255 13.64 18.95 11.92
C GLU A 255 13.80 19.68 10.58
N VAL A 256 14.21 18.97 9.53
CA VAL A 256 14.33 19.52 8.18
C VAL A 256 12.97 20.02 7.70
N LYS A 257 12.94 21.21 7.09
CA LYS A 257 11.77 21.75 6.38
C LYS A 257 12.07 21.75 4.89
N PRO A 258 11.86 20.62 4.20
CA PRO A 258 12.27 20.50 2.81
C PRO A 258 11.39 21.37 1.92
N THR A 259 12.02 22.04 0.95
CA THR A 259 11.37 22.69 -0.18
C THR A 259 10.69 21.66 -1.08
N SER A 260 9.77 22.09 -1.95
CA SER A 260 9.14 21.19 -2.92
C SER A 260 10.16 20.52 -3.84
N THR A 261 11.19 21.25 -4.26
CA THR A 261 12.29 20.72 -5.09
C THR A 261 13.08 19.64 -4.36
N GLU A 262 13.34 19.81 -3.06
CA GLU A 262 14.01 18.79 -2.26
C GLU A 262 13.16 17.53 -2.13
N VAL A 263 11.86 17.66 -1.86
CA VAL A 263 10.93 16.52 -1.83
C VAL A 263 10.96 15.75 -3.16
N MET A 264 10.85 16.46 -4.29
CA MET A 264 10.87 15.84 -5.62
C MET A 264 12.18 15.09 -5.90
N ASN A 265 13.32 15.66 -5.50
CA ASN A 265 14.65 15.10 -5.77
C ASN A 265 15.11 14.02 -4.79
N SER A 266 14.52 13.95 -3.59
CA SER A 266 14.89 12.95 -2.57
C SER A 266 14.07 11.67 -2.67
N THR A 267 12.75 11.78 -2.67
CA THR A 267 11.81 10.64 -2.62
C THR A 267 10.83 10.64 -3.78
N GLY A 268 10.60 11.83 -4.35
CA GLY A 268 9.57 12.05 -5.34
C GLY A 268 9.94 11.65 -6.77
N PRO A 269 9.23 12.19 -7.78
CA PRO A 269 9.25 11.65 -9.14
C PRO A 269 10.60 11.83 -9.84
N ALA A 270 11.39 12.86 -9.49
CA ALA A 270 12.74 13.04 -10.02
C ALA A 270 13.68 11.93 -9.52
N ALA A 271 13.67 11.64 -8.22
CA ALA A 271 14.44 10.54 -7.64
C ALA A 271 14.05 9.17 -8.23
N TRP A 272 12.75 8.96 -8.39
CA TRP A 272 12.20 7.75 -9.00
C TRP A 272 12.66 7.60 -10.44
N THR A 273 12.54 8.66 -11.24
CA THR A 273 12.93 8.68 -12.64
C THR A 273 14.39 8.31 -12.84
N GLU A 274 15.30 8.92 -12.06
CA GLU A 274 16.72 8.61 -12.13
C GLU A 274 17.03 7.17 -11.72
N THR A 275 16.30 6.63 -10.73
CA THR A 275 16.52 5.28 -10.24
C THR A 275 16.04 4.24 -11.25
N VAL A 276 14.86 4.45 -11.84
CA VAL A 276 14.34 3.60 -12.92
C VAL A 276 15.26 3.70 -14.13
N PHE A 277 15.70 4.89 -14.53
CA PHE A 277 16.59 5.05 -15.68
C PHE A 277 17.92 4.31 -15.51
N LYS A 278 18.54 4.40 -14.32
CA LYS A 278 19.73 3.59 -14.01
C LYS A 278 19.47 2.09 -14.08
N GLN A 279 18.28 1.63 -13.66
CA GLN A 279 17.90 0.22 -13.81
C GLN A 279 17.75 -0.18 -15.29
N LEU A 280 17.17 0.68 -16.12
CA LEU A 280 17.06 0.45 -17.56
C LEU A 280 18.44 0.38 -18.23
N GLN A 281 19.37 1.23 -17.82
CA GLN A 281 20.76 1.24 -18.32
C GLN A 281 21.54 -0.05 -18.02
N GLU A 282 21.17 -0.77 -16.96
CA GLU A 282 21.75 -2.09 -16.67
C GLU A 282 21.26 -3.18 -17.62
N TYR A 283 20.09 -3.00 -18.24
CA TYR A 283 19.53 -3.91 -19.23
C TYR A 283 19.88 -3.51 -20.66
N ASP A 284 20.04 -2.22 -20.91
CA ASP A 284 20.33 -1.65 -22.22
C ASP A 284 21.32 -0.48 -22.08
N SER A 285 22.60 -0.75 -22.36
CA SER A 285 23.66 0.24 -22.29
C SER A 285 23.57 1.32 -23.38
N GLU A 286 22.72 1.16 -24.40
CA GLU A 286 22.50 2.17 -25.44
C GLU A 286 21.61 3.32 -24.95
N LEU A 287 20.89 3.14 -23.84
CA LEU A 287 20.13 4.19 -23.14
C LEU A 287 21.07 5.17 -22.43
N THR A 288 21.78 5.98 -23.19
CA THR A 288 22.78 6.92 -22.66
C THR A 288 22.18 8.22 -22.12
N ASP A 289 20.97 8.60 -22.58
CA ASP A 289 20.25 9.80 -22.17
C ASP A 289 18.76 9.47 -21.92
N ILE A 290 18.16 10.04 -20.88
CA ILE A 290 16.72 9.87 -20.58
C ILE A 290 15.84 10.31 -21.77
N LYS A 291 16.33 11.22 -22.62
CA LYS A 291 15.69 11.65 -23.86
C LYS A 291 15.53 10.51 -24.88
N ASN A 292 16.30 9.42 -24.78
CA ASN A 292 16.10 8.22 -25.61
C ASN A 292 14.73 7.56 -25.39
N LEU A 293 13.99 7.95 -24.35
CA LEU A 293 12.64 7.47 -24.03
C LEU A 293 11.53 8.47 -24.40
N SER A 294 11.88 9.61 -25.02
CA SER A 294 10.90 10.58 -25.51
C SER A 294 10.16 10.05 -26.74
N TYR A 295 8.93 10.52 -26.99
CA TYR A 295 8.09 10.10 -28.13
C TYR A 295 7.71 8.62 -28.17
N ILE A 296 7.75 7.90 -27.04
CA ILE A 296 7.19 6.55 -26.98
C ILE A 296 5.66 6.64 -27.16
N THR A 297 5.15 6.00 -28.21
CA THR A 297 3.71 5.94 -28.54
C THR A 297 3.09 4.56 -28.27
N GLU A 298 3.92 3.54 -28.05
CA GLU A 298 3.50 2.17 -27.76
C GLU A 298 4.28 1.62 -26.57
N PRO A 299 3.73 0.67 -25.77
CA PRO A 299 4.46 0.08 -24.66
C PRO A 299 5.82 -0.50 -25.08
N LYS A 300 6.90 -0.06 -24.42
CA LYS A 300 8.28 -0.49 -24.71
C LYS A 300 8.81 -1.35 -23.56
N LEU A 301 9.22 -2.58 -23.85
CA LEU A 301 9.89 -3.45 -22.87
C LEU A 301 11.41 -3.25 -22.94
N VAL A 302 12.05 -3.00 -21.80
CA VAL A 302 13.51 -2.97 -21.64
C VAL A 302 13.87 -3.86 -20.45
N GLY A 303 14.58 -4.97 -20.71
CA GLY A 303 14.78 -6.01 -19.72
C GLY A 303 13.44 -6.59 -19.24
N ASP A 304 13.13 -6.42 -17.95
CA ASP A 304 11.87 -6.81 -17.31
C ASP A 304 10.95 -5.60 -16.97
N VAL A 305 11.26 -4.41 -17.49
CA VAL A 305 10.52 -3.16 -17.24
C VAL A 305 9.68 -2.78 -18.47
N LEU A 306 8.36 -2.79 -18.33
CA LEU A 306 7.42 -2.28 -19.32
C LEU A 306 7.20 -0.77 -19.11
N ILE A 307 7.58 0.02 -20.10
CA ILE A 307 7.39 1.46 -20.12
C ILE A 307 6.13 1.77 -20.92
N LEU A 308 5.14 2.40 -20.28
CA LEU A 308 3.91 2.84 -20.92
C LEU A 308 4.06 4.24 -21.52
N PRO A 309 3.41 4.53 -22.66
CA PRO A 309 3.36 5.87 -23.23
C PRO A 309 2.62 6.84 -22.30
N ILE A 310 2.67 8.13 -22.62
CA ILE A 310 2.07 9.21 -21.80
C ILE A 310 0.63 8.91 -21.37
N ASP A 311 -0.21 8.42 -22.29
CA ASP A 311 -1.62 8.18 -21.96
C ASP A 311 -1.83 6.99 -21.02
N GLY A 312 -0.86 6.08 -20.88
CA GLY A 312 -0.96 4.92 -19.99
C GLY A 312 -1.30 5.32 -18.56
N PHE A 313 -0.45 6.16 -17.94
CA PHE A 313 -0.62 6.67 -16.56
C PHE A 313 -0.68 8.20 -16.45
N GLY A 314 -0.40 8.93 -17.53
CA GLY A 314 -0.33 10.40 -17.58
C GLY A 314 -1.38 11.05 -18.48
N MET A 315 -2.47 10.33 -18.84
CA MET A 315 -3.57 10.88 -19.61
C MET A 315 -4.24 12.05 -18.88
N GLY A 316 -4.64 13.07 -19.64
CA GLY A 316 -5.35 14.26 -19.13
C GLY A 316 -4.45 15.35 -18.56
N GLN A 317 -3.13 15.20 -18.66
CA GLN A 317 -2.16 16.23 -18.32
C GLN A 317 -2.17 17.38 -19.33
N PRO A 318 -1.99 18.65 -18.91
CA PRO A 318 -1.98 19.81 -19.80
C PRO A 318 -0.70 19.93 -20.66
N HIS A 319 0.14 18.91 -20.67
CA HIS A 319 1.45 18.86 -21.31
C HIS A 319 1.69 17.50 -21.97
N SER A 320 2.90 17.28 -22.50
CA SER A 320 3.32 16.02 -23.15
C SER A 320 2.45 15.56 -24.33
N ASN A 321 1.54 16.41 -24.82
CA ASN A 321 0.49 16.06 -25.77
C ASN A 321 -0.28 14.80 -25.33
N SER A 322 -0.62 14.74 -24.03
CA SER A 322 -1.52 13.72 -23.50
C SER A 322 -2.95 13.96 -24.00
N THR A 323 -3.74 12.89 -24.08
CA THR A 323 -5.12 12.98 -24.55
C THR A 323 -5.98 13.74 -23.55
N VAL A 324 -6.76 14.70 -24.05
CA VAL A 324 -7.72 15.51 -23.27
C VAL A 324 -9.15 15.10 -23.60
N GLY A 325 -9.98 14.89 -22.57
CA GLY A 325 -11.39 14.55 -22.73
C GLY A 325 -11.68 13.07 -22.44
N GLU A 326 -12.37 12.41 -23.38
CA GLU A 326 -12.69 10.98 -23.29
C GLU A 326 -11.39 10.15 -23.22
N PRO A 327 -11.24 9.25 -22.24
CA PRO A 327 -10.04 8.44 -22.13
C PRO A 327 -9.85 7.54 -23.36
N PRO A 328 -8.66 7.55 -24.00
CA PRO A 328 -8.35 6.63 -25.08
C PRO A 328 -8.19 5.21 -24.53
N LYS A 329 -8.17 4.20 -25.42
CA LYS A 329 -8.07 2.79 -25.00
C LYS A 329 -6.78 2.50 -24.22
N GLU A 330 -5.74 3.25 -24.54
CA GLU A 330 -4.41 3.16 -23.95
C GLU A 330 -4.37 3.70 -22.51
N ALA A 331 -5.37 4.50 -22.09
CA ALA A 331 -5.44 5.03 -20.75
C ALA A 331 -5.90 3.96 -19.75
N LEU A 332 -4.97 3.58 -18.86
CA LEU A 332 -5.18 2.51 -17.88
C LEU A 332 -5.79 3.04 -16.58
N MET A 333 -5.48 4.30 -16.26
CA MET A 333 -5.98 5.02 -15.10
C MET A 333 -6.01 6.53 -15.38
N LYS A 334 -6.68 7.28 -14.52
CA LYS A 334 -6.72 8.74 -14.55
C LYS A 334 -6.40 9.29 -13.17
N HIS A 335 -5.48 10.26 -13.12
CA HIS A 335 -5.18 10.99 -11.90
C HIS A 335 -6.06 12.25 -11.81
N LEU A 336 -6.63 12.54 -10.64
CA LEU A 336 -7.54 13.68 -10.42
C LEU A 336 -6.82 14.94 -9.92
N PHE A 337 -5.54 14.82 -9.52
CA PHE A 337 -4.69 15.93 -9.10
C PHE A 337 -5.28 16.75 -7.95
N HIS A 338 -5.90 16.07 -6.97
CA HIS A 338 -6.43 16.74 -5.78
C HIS A 338 -5.32 17.34 -4.90
N GLY A 339 -4.06 17.00 -5.16
CA GLY A 339 -2.90 17.65 -4.53
C GLY A 339 -2.83 17.40 -3.03
N SER A 340 -3.31 16.24 -2.57
CA SER A 340 -3.46 15.92 -1.15
C SER A 340 -2.15 15.99 -0.35
N TRP A 341 -0.99 15.88 -1.01
CA TRP A 341 0.34 16.00 -0.38
C TRP A 341 0.92 17.42 -0.37
N ARG A 342 0.43 18.35 -1.21
CA ARG A 342 0.90 19.74 -1.17
C ARG A 342 0.33 20.39 0.10
N GLY A 343 1.23 20.90 0.95
CA GLY A 343 0.86 21.69 2.12
C GLY A 343 0.36 23.07 1.69
N GLU A 344 -0.53 23.65 2.48
CA GLU A 344 -0.70 25.12 2.51
C GLU A 344 0.48 25.76 3.23
#